data_AF-A0A935SQX1-F1
#
_entry.id   AF-A0A935SQX1-F1
#
_cell.length_a   1.000
_cell.length_b   1.000
_cell.length_c   1.000
_cell.angle_alpha   90.00
_cell.angle_beta   90.00
_cell.angle_gamma   90.00
#
_symmetry.space_group_name_H-M   'P 1'
#
loop_
_entity.id
_entity.type
_entity.pdbx_description
1 polymer ?
#
loop_
_entity_poly.entity_id
_entity_poly.type
_entity_poly.pdbx_seq_one_letter_code
_entity_poly.pdbx_strand_id
1 'polypeptide(L)'
;MNRLGIIDWGIGGVSIHKLIKERLGGVPVTYFSDTGTTPYGKMSRKELSSRLDLVIDHLKNKGVTHLIIGCNAASTAIGDLADHCIPIEGVIEPAVAMTVNLEPKDLGLIGGRRTVISGIYRRAFAGSGICLRQRIAQPLSGMIESGDVSSDELRLSARQIISPLRNCSHILLACTHYPAITELLEANVSPETRFIDPAGALIDRVAKWKLTGDGNDVFLTTGDTSVMKKLLSQHFKQNSNT
;
A
#
# COMPACT_ATOMS: atom_id res chain seq x y z
N MET A 1 -22.54 10.82 10.30
CA MET A 1 -21.16 10.89 10.82
C MET A 1 -20.25 10.19 9.84
N ASN A 2 -19.13 10.80 9.45
CA ASN A 2 -18.22 10.18 8.51
C ASN A 2 -17.33 9.15 9.21
N ARG A 3 -17.04 8.06 8.51
CA ARG A 3 -16.09 7.03 8.91
C ARG A 3 -15.32 6.57 7.69
N LEU A 4 -13.99 6.56 7.83
CA LEU A 4 -13.06 6.21 6.77
C LEU A 4 -12.66 4.73 6.91
N GLY A 5 -12.94 3.92 5.90
CA GLY A 5 -12.50 2.55 5.83
C GLY A 5 -11.13 2.44 5.16
N ILE A 6 -10.26 1.57 5.68
CA ILE A 6 -8.99 1.20 5.04
C ILE A 6 -9.04 -0.29 4.77
N ILE A 7 -8.86 -0.70 3.51
CA ILE A 7 -8.72 -2.12 3.15
C ILE A 7 -7.25 -2.44 2.86
N ASP A 8 -6.76 -3.47 3.53
CA ASP A 8 -5.49 -4.13 3.23
C ASP A 8 -5.64 -5.66 3.42
N TRP A 9 -4.70 -6.43 2.85
CA TRP A 9 -4.65 -7.87 3.14
C TRP A 9 -4.06 -8.11 4.53
N GLY A 10 -2.98 -7.41 4.87
CA GLY A 10 -2.23 -7.59 6.11
C GLY A 10 -2.31 -6.38 7.03
N ILE A 11 -1.17 -6.09 7.67
CA ILE A 11 -0.96 -4.90 8.51
C ILE A 11 -0.14 -3.81 7.80
N GLY A 12 0.24 -4.02 6.54
CA GLY A 12 1.09 -3.07 5.81
C GLY A 12 0.45 -1.69 5.69
N GLY A 13 -0.88 -1.62 5.61
CA GLY A 13 -1.64 -0.37 5.58
C GLY A 13 -1.72 0.37 6.92
N VAL A 14 -1.16 -0.14 8.02
CA VAL A 14 -1.19 0.55 9.32
C VAL A 14 -0.38 1.85 9.28
N SER A 15 0.67 1.93 8.45
CA SER A 15 1.39 3.18 8.20
C SER A 15 0.50 4.27 7.58
N ILE A 16 -0.45 3.88 6.73
CA ILE A 16 -1.46 4.78 6.14
C ILE A 16 -2.42 5.27 7.22
N HIS A 17 -2.85 4.39 8.14
CA HIS A 17 -3.64 4.80 9.32
C HIS A 17 -2.91 5.86 10.15
N LYS A 18 -1.62 5.64 10.45
CA LYS A 18 -0.79 6.61 11.17
C LYS A 18 -0.76 7.97 10.44
N LEU A 19 -0.48 7.99 9.14
CA LEU A 19 -0.47 9.22 8.35
C LEU A 19 -1.82 9.96 8.35
N ILE A 20 -2.94 9.22 8.35
CA ILE A 20 -4.28 9.83 8.48
C ILE A 20 -4.44 10.51 9.83
N LYS A 21 -4.02 9.85 10.92
CA LYS A 21 -4.10 10.42 12.26
C LYS A 21 -3.25 11.69 12.39
N GLU A 22 -2.06 11.69 11.79
CA GLU A 22 -1.13 12.82 11.82
C GLU A 22 -1.58 14.01 10.95
N ARG A 23 -2.06 13.74 9.73
CA ARG A 23 -2.30 14.82 8.74
C ARG A 23 -3.73 15.29 8.65
N LEU A 24 -4.71 14.41 8.87
CA LEU A 24 -6.12 14.74 8.69
C LEU A 24 -6.80 15.02 10.02
N GLY A 25 -6.48 14.24 11.06
CA GLY A 25 -7.09 14.34 12.39
C GLY A 25 -8.61 14.12 12.37
N GLY A 26 -9.21 13.84 13.52
CA GLY A 26 -10.67 13.99 13.70
C GLY A 26 -11.61 13.16 12.81
N VAL A 27 -11.15 12.14 12.06
CA VAL A 27 -12.03 11.17 11.38
C VAL A 27 -11.83 9.78 11.97
N PRO A 28 -12.90 9.09 12.41
CA PRO A 28 -12.78 7.73 12.90
C PRO A 28 -12.49 6.76 11.74
N VAL A 29 -11.54 5.87 11.96
CA VAL A 29 -11.09 4.91 10.95
C VAL A 29 -11.60 3.51 11.28
N THR A 30 -12.03 2.77 10.26
CA THR A 30 -12.19 1.32 10.32
C THR A 30 -11.13 0.67 9.45
N TYR A 31 -10.11 0.09 10.06
CA TYR A 31 -9.09 -0.67 9.36
C TYR A 31 -9.56 -2.12 9.19
N PHE A 32 -9.50 -2.66 7.98
CA PHE A 32 -9.87 -4.04 7.67
C PHE A 32 -8.69 -4.80 7.08
N SER A 33 -8.29 -5.86 7.79
CA SER A 33 -7.20 -6.76 7.42
C SER A 33 -7.75 -8.11 6.96
N ASP A 34 -7.56 -8.44 5.69
CA ASP A 34 -8.12 -9.66 5.11
C ASP A 34 -7.21 -10.92 5.19
N THR A 35 -6.38 -11.03 6.22
CA THR A 35 -5.36 -12.10 6.39
C THR A 35 -5.93 -13.51 6.48
N GLY A 36 -7.23 -13.67 6.77
CA GLY A 36 -7.90 -14.97 6.77
C GLY A 36 -8.18 -15.52 5.37
N THR A 37 -7.82 -14.78 4.32
CA THR A 37 -8.02 -15.18 2.92
C THR A 37 -6.71 -15.34 2.18
N THR A 38 -6.79 -15.80 0.93
CA THR A 38 -5.61 -15.85 0.06
C THR A 38 -5.01 -14.45 -0.11
N PRO A 39 -3.68 -14.27 -0.02
CA PRO A 39 -3.04 -12.99 -0.28
C PRO A 39 -3.52 -12.34 -1.57
N TYR A 40 -3.89 -11.05 -1.52
CA TYR A 40 -4.36 -10.31 -2.71
C TYR A 40 -3.37 -10.37 -3.88
N GLY A 41 -2.07 -10.44 -3.58
CA GLY A 41 -1.01 -10.63 -4.58
C GLY A 41 -1.06 -11.96 -5.35
N LYS A 42 -1.80 -12.95 -4.82
CA LYS A 42 -1.97 -14.32 -5.38
C LYS A 42 -3.34 -14.54 -6.05
N MET A 43 -4.39 -13.80 -5.68
CA MET A 43 -5.76 -13.89 -6.27
C MET A 43 -5.87 -13.26 -7.65
N SER A 44 -6.45 -13.91 -8.65
CA SER A 44 -6.69 -13.31 -9.97
C SER A 44 -7.47 -11.98 -9.89
N ARG A 45 -7.44 -11.18 -10.97
CA ARG A 45 -8.11 -9.86 -10.98
C ARG A 45 -9.61 -9.98 -10.67
N LYS A 46 -10.30 -10.97 -11.24
CA LYS A 46 -11.73 -11.25 -11.00
C LYS A 46 -12.00 -11.72 -9.58
N GLU A 47 -11.21 -12.67 -9.07
CA GLU A 47 -11.34 -13.14 -7.68
C GLU A 47 -11.14 -11.98 -6.69
N LEU A 48 -10.16 -11.11 -6.97
CA LEU A 48 -9.84 -9.97 -6.13
C LEU A 48 -10.94 -8.92 -6.14
N SER A 49 -11.49 -8.55 -7.30
CA SER A 49 -12.62 -7.59 -7.35
C SER A 49 -13.84 -8.16 -6.64
N SER A 50 -14.22 -9.42 -6.90
CA SER A 50 -15.34 -10.07 -6.19
C SER A 50 -15.13 -10.14 -4.68
N ARG A 51 -13.89 -10.38 -4.22
CA ARG A 51 -13.58 -10.35 -2.78
C ARG A 51 -13.72 -8.93 -2.22
N LEU A 52 -13.18 -7.93 -2.91
CA LEU A 52 -13.26 -6.54 -2.47
C LEU A 52 -14.70 -6.05 -2.40
N ASP A 53 -15.57 -6.41 -3.35
CA ASP A 53 -17.00 -6.06 -3.30
C ASP A 53 -17.65 -6.55 -1.99
N LEU A 54 -17.41 -7.82 -1.60
CA LEU A 54 -17.92 -8.38 -0.35
C LEU A 54 -17.40 -7.64 0.89
N VAL A 55 -16.11 -7.27 0.87
CA VAL A 55 -15.50 -6.52 1.98
C VAL A 55 -16.07 -5.10 2.06
N ILE A 56 -16.27 -4.44 0.92
CA ILE A 56 -16.82 -3.08 0.86
C ILE A 56 -18.25 -3.06 1.38
N ASP A 57 -19.10 -4.00 0.97
CA ASP A 57 -20.46 -4.11 1.49
C ASP A 57 -20.50 -4.40 2.99
N HIS A 58 -19.61 -5.28 3.48
CA HIS A 58 -19.46 -5.53 4.91
C HIS A 58 -19.09 -4.25 5.68
N LEU A 59 -18.16 -3.46 5.16
CA LEU A 59 -17.71 -2.21 5.78
C LEU A 59 -18.78 -1.13 5.75
N LYS A 60 -19.54 -1.01 4.65
CA LYS A 60 -20.71 -0.12 4.56
C LYS A 60 -21.75 -0.46 5.62
N ASN A 61 -22.04 -1.75 5.83
CA ASN A 61 -22.94 -2.20 6.89
C ASN A 61 -22.42 -1.90 8.31
N LYS A 62 -21.12 -1.61 8.46
CA LYS A 62 -20.50 -1.12 9.70
C LYS A 62 -20.38 0.41 9.76
N GLY A 63 -21.06 1.13 8.86
CA GLY A 63 -21.11 2.58 8.83
C GLY A 63 -19.90 3.26 8.18
N VAL A 64 -19.07 2.53 7.42
CA VAL A 64 -18.04 3.16 6.58
C VAL A 64 -18.70 3.95 5.46
N THR A 65 -18.32 5.21 5.35
CA THR A 65 -18.89 6.18 4.39
C THR A 65 -17.95 6.52 3.24
N HIS A 66 -16.65 6.30 3.44
CA HIS A 66 -15.57 6.60 2.50
C HIS A 66 -14.54 5.49 2.63
N LEU A 67 -13.90 5.10 1.55
CA LEU A 67 -12.98 3.97 1.54
C LEU A 67 -11.66 4.34 0.89
N ILE A 68 -10.58 3.86 1.47
CA ILE A 68 -9.28 3.85 0.83
C ILE A 68 -8.73 2.43 0.71
N ILE A 69 -8.04 2.17 -0.38
CA ILE A 69 -7.35 0.91 -0.64
C ILE A 69 -5.86 1.20 -0.72
N GLY A 70 -5.18 1.07 0.42
CA GLY A 70 -3.74 1.29 0.53
C GLY A 70 -2.90 0.18 -0.11
N CYS A 71 -3.47 -1.03 -0.21
CA CYS A 71 -2.81 -2.16 -0.85
C CYS A 71 -2.68 -1.93 -2.36
N ASN A 72 -1.45 -1.91 -2.86
CA ASN A 72 -1.17 -1.78 -4.28
C ASN A 72 -1.79 -2.92 -5.10
N ALA A 73 -1.77 -4.15 -4.58
CA ALA A 73 -2.38 -5.30 -5.26
C ALA A 73 -3.91 -5.14 -5.36
N ALA A 74 -4.59 -4.80 -4.26
CA ALA A 74 -6.03 -4.55 -4.26
C ALA A 74 -6.42 -3.38 -5.18
N SER A 75 -5.61 -2.31 -5.20
CA SER A 75 -5.85 -1.16 -6.06
C SER A 75 -5.85 -1.50 -7.56
N THR A 76 -5.22 -2.63 -7.98
CA THR A 76 -5.28 -3.07 -9.38
C THR A 76 -6.68 -3.50 -9.84
N ALA A 77 -7.58 -3.79 -8.91
CA ALA A 77 -8.93 -4.29 -9.17
C ALA A 77 -10.02 -3.22 -9.01
N ILE A 78 -9.68 -1.97 -8.65
CA ILE A 78 -10.66 -0.90 -8.41
C ILE A 78 -11.56 -0.65 -9.63
N GLY A 79 -10.98 -0.67 -10.83
CA GLY A 79 -11.74 -0.45 -12.06
C GLY A 79 -12.76 -1.55 -12.40
N ASP A 80 -12.78 -2.65 -11.65
CA ASP A 80 -13.70 -3.78 -11.85
C ASP A 80 -14.69 -3.94 -10.67
N LEU A 81 -14.67 -3.02 -9.70
CA LEU A 81 -15.59 -3.06 -8.56
C LEU A 81 -17.00 -2.67 -9.01
N ALA A 82 -18.00 -3.19 -8.29
CA ALA A 82 -19.36 -2.68 -8.42
C ALA A 82 -19.44 -1.20 -7.97
N ASP A 83 -20.47 -0.49 -8.41
CA ASP A 83 -20.76 0.82 -7.84
C ASP A 83 -21.33 0.64 -6.43
N HIS A 84 -20.56 1.08 -5.44
CA HIS A 84 -20.90 0.94 -4.03
C HIS A 84 -21.58 2.20 -3.46
N CYS A 85 -21.79 3.25 -4.26
CA CYS A 85 -22.35 4.53 -3.85
C CYS A 85 -21.58 5.22 -2.69
N ILE A 86 -20.29 4.89 -2.52
CA ILE A 86 -19.39 5.58 -1.59
C ILE A 86 -18.09 5.94 -2.32
N PRO A 87 -17.40 7.04 -1.96
CA PRO A 87 -16.10 7.35 -2.55
C PRO A 87 -15.05 6.29 -2.20
N ILE A 88 -14.33 5.82 -3.22
CA ILE A 88 -13.24 4.85 -3.11
C ILE A 88 -11.99 5.44 -3.76
N GLU A 89 -10.89 5.57 -3.00
CA GLU A 89 -9.59 5.99 -3.54
C GLU A 89 -8.55 4.87 -3.35
N GLY A 90 -7.84 4.53 -4.43
CA GLY A 90 -6.71 3.59 -4.38
C GLY A 90 -5.36 4.30 -4.41
N VAL A 91 -4.30 3.60 -4.04
CA VAL A 91 -2.94 4.17 -3.97
C VAL A 91 -2.31 4.44 -5.35
N ILE A 92 -2.79 3.80 -6.42
CA ILE A 92 -2.11 3.79 -7.72
C ILE A 92 -2.18 5.14 -8.45
N GLU A 93 -3.37 5.74 -8.58
CA GLU A 93 -3.52 7.03 -9.27
C GLU A 93 -2.76 8.17 -8.53
N PRO A 94 -2.84 8.30 -7.19
CA PRO A 94 -1.99 9.22 -6.45
C PRO A 94 -0.50 8.98 -6.66
N ALA A 95 -0.06 7.71 -6.67
CA ALA A 95 1.34 7.35 -6.92
C ALA A 95 1.82 7.81 -8.30
N VAL A 96 0.99 7.61 -9.32
CA VAL A 96 1.30 8.00 -10.70
C VAL A 96 1.41 9.51 -10.80
N ALA A 97 0.42 10.25 -10.29
CA ALA A 97 0.43 11.72 -10.33
C ALA A 97 1.64 12.31 -9.61
N MET A 98 1.95 11.81 -8.41
CA MET A 98 3.14 12.20 -7.65
C MET A 98 4.43 11.93 -8.45
N THR A 99 4.54 10.74 -9.04
CA THR A 99 5.75 10.32 -9.76
C THR A 99 5.96 11.13 -11.04
N VAL A 100 4.90 11.47 -11.77
CA VAL A 100 4.98 12.33 -12.96
C VAL A 100 5.51 13.72 -12.59
N ASN A 101 5.02 14.31 -11.50
CA ASN A 101 5.47 15.63 -11.03
C ASN A 101 6.94 15.67 -10.58
N LEU A 102 7.55 14.51 -10.27
CA LEU A 102 8.96 14.41 -9.92
C LEU A 102 9.89 14.38 -11.13
N GLU A 103 9.35 14.20 -12.35
CA GLU A 103 10.09 14.15 -13.61
C GLU A 103 11.35 13.25 -13.55
N PRO A 104 11.21 11.96 -13.18
CA PRO A 104 12.34 11.07 -13.05
C PRO A 104 13.04 10.86 -14.40
N LYS A 105 14.37 10.97 -14.43
CA LYS A 105 15.18 10.63 -15.63
C LYS A 105 14.97 9.18 -16.06
N ASP A 106 14.95 8.29 -15.07
CA ASP A 106 14.69 6.86 -15.20
C ASP A 106 13.94 6.39 -13.96
N LEU A 107 12.86 5.62 -14.15
CA LEU A 107 12.02 5.13 -13.07
C LEU A 107 12.14 3.61 -12.91
N GLY A 108 12.60 3.19 -11.74
CA GLY A 108 12.45 1.84 -11.25
C GLY A 108 11.14 1.68 -10.48
N LEU A 109 10.60 0.47 -10.47
CA LEU A 109 9.44 0.12 -9.64
C LEU A 109 9.64 -1.29 -9.09
N ILE A 110 9.47 -1.43 -7.77
CA ILE A 110 9.33 -2.73 -7.13
C ILE A 110 7.90 -2.89 -6.64
N GLY A 111 7.31 -4.06 -6.90
CA GLY A 111 5.91 -4.32 -6.57
C GLY A 111 5.62 -5.80 -6.35
N GLY A 112 4.50 -6.09 -5.71
CA GLY A 112 3.97 -7.45 -5.62
C GLY A 112 3.67 -8.06 -6.99
N ARG A 113 3.55 -9.39 -7.05
CA ARG A 113 3.37 -10.12 -8.32
C ARG A 113 2.14 -9.63 -9.10
N ARG A 114 0.99 -9.48 -8.42
CA ARG A 114 -0.25 -8.93 -9.01
C ARG A 114 -0.03 -7.53 -9.59
N THR A 115 0.55 -6.63 -8.79
CA THR A 115 0.80 -5.24 -9.17
C THR A 115 1.59 -5.15 -10.47
N VAL A 116 2.73 -5.82 -10.55
CA VAL A 116 3.61 -5.77 -11.72
C VAL A 116 2.98 -6.46 -12.94
N ILE A 117 2.41 -7.65 -12.77
CA ILE A 117 1.81 -8.41 -13.88
C ILE A 117 0.56 -7.73 -14.44
N SER A 118 -0.20 -6.99 -13.61
CA SER A 118 -1.39 -6.26 -14.08
C SER A 118 -1.09 -5.25 -15.19
N GLY A 119 0.17 -4.78 -15.29
CA GLY A 119 0.60 -3.75 -16.21
C GLY A 119 0.01 -2.38 -15.93
N ILE A 120 -0.66 -2.17 -14.79
CA ILE A 120 -1.39 -0.93 -14.52
C ILE A 120 -0.47 0.29 -14.46
N TYR A 121 0.67 0.20 -13.76
CA TYR A 121 1.67 1.28 -13.74
C TYR A 121 2.29 1.52 -15.12
N ARG A 122 2.53 0.46 -15.90
CA ARG A 122 3.04 0.60 -17.27
C ARG A 122 2.07 1.38 -18.15
N ARG A 123 0.77 1.09 -18.05
CA ARG A 123 -0.27 1.82 -18.79
C ARG A 123 -0.44 3.24 -18.26
N ALA A 124 -0.38 3.44 -16.94
CA ALA A 124 -0.57 4.76 -16.33
C ALA A 124 0.58 5.74 -16.63
N PHE A 125 1.80 5.24 -16.80
CA PHE A 125 2.95 6.03 -17.27
C PHE A 125 3.09 6.05 -18.79
N ALA A 126 2.20 5.41 -19.54
CA ALA A 126 2.25 5.49 -21.00
C ALA A 126 1.96 6.93 -21.44
N GLY A 127 2.86 7.50 -22.24
CA GLY A 127 2.73 8.87 -22.73
C GLY A 127 3.30 9.96 -21.81
N SER A 128 3.77 9.63 -20.60
CA SER A 128 4.45 10.61 -19.73
C SER A 128 5.94 10.83 -20.08
N GLY A 129 6.47 10.11 -21.07
CA GLY A 129 7.90 10.11 -21.41
C GLY A 129 8.79 9.34 -20.42
N ILE A 130 8.22 8.77 -19.36
CA ILE A 130 8.97 8.06 -18.32
C ILE A 130 9.39 6.66 -18.81
N CYS A 131 10.70 6.38 -18.77
CA CYS A 131 11.23 5.04 -18.97
C CYS A 131 11.06 4.20 -17.68
N LEU A 132 10.11 3.26 -17.70
CA LEU A 132 9.77 2.42 -16.54
C LEU A 132 10.42 1.03 -16.60
N ARG A 133 11.21 0.69 -15.58
CA ARG A 133 11.75 -0.67 -15.33
C ARG A 133 11.10 -1.26 -14.07
N GLN A 134 10.51 -2.46 -14.18
CA GLN A 134 9.75 -3.07 -13.08
C GLN A 134 10.38 -4.38 -12.61
N ARG A 135 10.36 -4.64 -11.30
CA ARG A 135 10.74 -5.92 -10.71
C ARG A 135 9.65 -6.43 -9.78
N ILE A 136 9.36 -7.72 -9.86
CA ILE A 136 8.52 -8.42 -8.89
C ILE A 136 9.34 -8.60 -7.62
N ALA A 137 8.84 -8.07 -6.51
CA ALA A 137 9.45 -8.10 -5.19
C ALA A 137 8.56 -8.80 -4.15
N GLN A 138 7.69 -9.71 -4.61
CA GLN A 138 6.77 -10.45 -3.74
C GLN A 138 7.46 -11.20 -2.57
N PRO A 139 8.66 -11.79 -2.72
CA PRO A 139 9.36 -12.42 -1.59
C PRO A 139 9.64 -11.43 -0.44
N LEU A 140 10.02 -10.18 -0.75
CA LEU A 140 10.32 -9.16 0.26
C LEU A 140 9.10 -8.86 1.14
N SER A 141 7.91 -8.71 0.55
CA SER A 141 6.69 -8.47 1.32
C SER A 141 6.35 -9.63 2.26
N GLY A 142 6.59 -10.88 1.83
CA GLY A 142 6.34 -12.05 2.68
C GLY A 142 7.29 -12.13 3.87
N MET A 143 8.58 -11.83 3.66
CA MET A 143 9.57 -11.78 4.75
C MET A 143 9.24 -10.66 5.75
N ILE A 144 8.97 -9.45 5.27
CA ILE A 144 8.63 -8.29 6.12
C ILE A 144 7.37 -8.58 6.94
N GLU A 145 6.36 -9.20 6.34
CA GLU A 145 5.11 -9.55 7.02
C GLU A 145 5.31 -10.63 8.09
N SER A 146 6.28 -11.54 7.89
CA SER A 146 6.69 -12.52 8.91
C SER A 146 7.54 -11.90 10.04
N GLY A 147 7.86 -10.60 9.95
CA GLY A 147 8.68 -9.86 10.92
C GLY A 147 10.17 -9.86 10.61
N ASP A 148 10.59 -10.39 9.46
CA ASP A 148 11.99 -10.36 9.03
C ASP A 148 12.30 -9.05 8.29
N VAL A 149 13.12 -8.23 8.92
CA VAL A 149 13.58 -6.93 8.41
C VAL A 149 15.10 -6.82 8.29
N SER A 150 15.85 -7.89 8.62
CA SER A 150 17.31 -7.79 8.72
C SER A 150 18.09 -9.07 8.43
N SER A 151 17.44 -10.20 8.17
CA SER A 151 18.13 -11.48 7.92
C SER A 151 19.04 -11.43 6.69
N ASP A 152 19.99 -12.36 6.63
CA ASP A 152 20.84 -12.52 5.44
C ASP A 152 20.03 -12.94 4.21
N GLU A 153 18.95 -13.69 4.39
CA GLU A 153 18.04 -14.08 3.31
C GLU A 153 17.32 -12.87 2.72
N LEU A 154 16.84 -11.96 3.58
CA LEU A 154 16.23 -10.69 3.16
C LEU A 154 17.26 -9.82 2.43
N ARG A 155 18.48 -9.68 2.97
CA ARG A 155 19.55 -8.89 2.36
C ARG A 155 19.93 -9.42 0.98
N LEU A 156 20.06 -10.73 0.84
CA LEU A 156 20.36 -11.39 -0.43
C LEU A 156 19.23 -11.17 -1.44
N SER A 157 17.99 -11.40 -1.03
CA SER A 157 16.81 -11.23 -1.86
C SER A 157 16.64 -9.79 -2.33
N ALA A 158 16.80 -8.82 -1.42
CA ALA A 158 16.70 -7.39 -1.72
C ALA A 158 17.74 -6.98 -2.77
N ARG A 159 19.00 -7.38 -2.59
CA ARG A 159 20.09 -7.13 -3.54
C ARG A 159 19.80 -7.69 -4.92
N GLN A 160 19.35 -8.95 -5.02
CA GLN A 160 19.04 -9.60 -6.31
C GLN A 160 17.85 -8.94 -7.02
N ILE A 161 16.84 -8.54 -6.27
CA ILE A 161 15.63 -7.89 -6.79
C ILE A 161 15.93 -6.47 -7.27
N ILE A 162 16.71 -5.69 -6.53
CA ILE A 162 16.93 -4.28 -6.85
C ILE A 162 18.10 -4.04 -7.82
N SER A 163 19.05 -4.98 -7.97
CA SER A 163 20.24 -4.82 -8.81
C SER A 163 19.99 -4.36 -10.26
N PRO A 164 18.94 -4.82 -10.97
CA PRO A 164 18.61 -4.30 -12.31
C PRO A 164 18.05 -2.87 -12.33
N LEU A 165 17.65 -2.34 -11.17
CA LEU A 165 17.16 -0.98 -10.97
C LEU A 165 18.23 -0.06 -10.36
N ARG A 166 19.45 -0.55 -10.11
CA ARG A 166 20.50 0.16 -9.34
C ARG A 166 20.91 1.54 -9.88
N ASN A 167 20.66 1.81 -11.16
CA ASN A 167 20.99 3.07 -11.82
C ASN A 167 19.74 3.93 -12.12
N CYS A 168 18.55 3.52 -11.66
CA CYS A 168 17.34 4.33 -11.84
C CYS A 168 17.43 5.57 -10.96
N SER A 169 17.11 6.74 -11.50
CA SER A 169 17.10 7.99 -10.72
C SER A 169 16.10 7.96 -9.57
N HIS A 170 14.98 7.26 -9.78
CA HIS A 170 13.92 7.11 -8.79
C HIS A 170 13.44 5.67 -8.74
N ILE A 171 13.01 5.20 -7.57
CA ILE A 171 12.40 3.88 -7.38
C ILE A 171 11.07 4.02 -6.65
N LEU A 172 9.97 3.68 -7.33
CA LEU A 172 8.63 3.64 -6.75
C LEU A 172 8.42 2.35 -5.95
N LEU A 173 8.08 2.52 -4.66
CA LEU A 173 7.73 1.45 -3.74
C LEU A 173 6.23 1.09 -3.88
N ALA A 174 5.91 0.23 -4.85
CA ALA A 174 4.53 -0.19 -5.14
C ALA A 174 4.05 -1.36 -4.24
N CYS A 175 4.30 -1.25 -2.94
CA CYS A 175 3.79 -2.12 -1.88
C CYS A 175 3.89 -1.41 -0.53
N THR A 176 2.88 -1.61 0.32
CA THR A 176 2.83 -1.04 1.68
C THR A 176 3.95 -1.52 2.61
N HIS A 177 4.58 -2.65 2.31
CA HIS A 177 5.60 -3.26 3.16
C HIS A 177 7.02 -2.72 2.90
N TYR A 178 7.32 -2.30 1.67
CA TYR A 178 8.70 -1.97 1.28
C TYR A 178 9.32 -0.75 1.98
N PRO A 179 8.55 0.28 2.42
CA PRO A 179 9.13 1.37 3.20
C PRO A 179 9.91 0.91 4.44
N ALA A 180 9.53 -0.23 5.04
CA ALA A 180 10.18 -0.79 6.23
C ALA A 180 11.63 -1.27 6.00
N ILE A 181 12.07 -1.41 4.74
CA ILE A 181 13.42 -1.87 4.38
C ILE A 181 14.15 -0.88 3.47
N THR A 182 13.72 0.39 3.44
CA THR A 182 14.26 1.40 2.52
C THR A 182 15.78 1.55 2.66
N GLU A 183 16.31 1.63 3.87
CA GLU A 183 17.76 1.72 4.13
C GLU A 183 18.54 0.53 3.52
N LEU A 184 17.98 -0.68 3.59
CA LEU A 184 18.55 -1.86 2.96
C LEU A 184 18.53 -1.76 1.43
N LEU A 185 17.45 -1.21 0.85
CA LEU A 185 17.34 -1.02 -0.59
C LEU A 185 18.31 0.06 -1.09
N GLU A 186 18.45 1.16 -0.37
CA GLU A 186 19.38 2.26 -0.64
C GLU A 186 20.83 1.80 -0.71
N ALA A 187 21.24 0.90 0.18
CA ALA A 187 22.59 0.32 0.19
C ALA A 187 22.95 -0.50 -1.07
N ASN A 188 21.99 -0.76 -1.97
CA ASN A 188 22.17 -1.60 -3.16
C ASN A 188 21.93 -0.84 -4.49
N VAL A 189 21.74 0.48 -4.44
CA VAL A 189 21.51 1.34 -5.61
C VAL A 189 22.47 2.53 -5.62
N SER A 190 22.43 3.37 -6.65
CA SER A 190 23.25 4.59 -6.70
C SER A 190 22.86 5.53 -5.55
N PRO A 191 23.82 6.22 -4.90
CA PRO A 191 23.54 7.16 -3.80
C PRO A 191 22.59 8.31 -4.17
N GLU A 192 22.48 8.61 -5.46
CA GLU A 192 21.60 9.65 -6.00
C GLU A 192 20.17 9.15 -6.25
N THR A 193 19.93 7.85 -6.11
CA THR A 193 18.60 7.24 -6.31
C THR A 193 17.64 7.69 -5.23
N ARG A 194 16.48 8.22 -5.64
CA ARG A 194 15.41 8.64 -4.71
C ARG A 194 14.29 7.62 -4.65
N PHE A 195 13.96 7.16 -3.45
CA PHE A 195 12.81 6.27 -3.24
C PHE A 195 11.51 7.08 -3.14
N ILE A 196 10.44 6.55 -3.73
CA ILE A 196 9.11 7.16 -3.71
C ILE A 196 8.17 6.23 -2.94
N ASP A 197 7.69 6.69 -1.79
CA ASP A 197 6.57 6.08 -1.07
C ASP A 197 5.26 6.84 -1.41
N PRO A 198 4.28 6.19 -2.07
CA PRO A 198 3.05 6.85 -2.47
C PRO A 198 2.03 7.07 -1.34
N ALA A 199 2.29 6.58 -0.12
CA ALA A 199 1.34 6.69 0.99
C ALA A 199 0.91 8.14 1.27
N GLY A 200 1.86 9.08 1.28
CA GLY A 200 1.57 10.51 1.47
C GLY A 200 0.64 11.07 0.38
N ALA A 201 0.88 10.74 -0.88
CA ALA A 201 0.05 11.21 -2.00
C ALA A 201 -1.39 10.68 -1.91
N LEU A 202 -1.59 9.45 -1.43
CA LEU A 202 -2.93 8.93 -1.14
C LEU A 202 -3.61 9.77 -0.06
N ILE A 203 -2.91 10.12 1.03
CA ILE A 203 -3.49 10.95 2.09
C ILE A 203 -3.85 12.35 1.58
N ASP A 204 -3.03 12.95 0.72
CA ASP A 204 -3.31 14.27 0.14
C ASP A 204 -4.57 14.27 -0.75
N ARG A 205 -4.88 13.13 -1.38
CA ARG A 205 -6.12 12.94 -2.15
C ARG A 205 -7.34 12.81 -1.22
N VAL A 206 -7.19 12.03 -0.15
CA VAL A 206 -8.22 11.82 0.88
C VAL A 206 -8.52 13.12 1.65
N ALA A 207 -7.52 13.97 1.87
CA ALA A 207 -7.68 15.27 2.53
C ALA A 207 -8.75 16.15 1.87
N LYS A 208 -8.93 16.02 0.55
CA LYS A 208 -9.92 16.77 -0.23
C LYS A 208 -11.36 16.43 0.16
N TRP A 209 -11.61 15.26 0.74
CA TRP A 209 -12.93 14.88 1.26
C TRP A 209 -13.30 15.63 2.54
N LYS A 210 -12.35 16.32 3.20
CA LYS A 210 -12.57 17.13 4.41
C LYS A 210 -13.38 16.37 5.48
N LEU A 211 -13.04 15.10 5.67
CA LEU A 211 -13.77 14.22 6.58
C LEU A 211 -13.54 14.63 8.03
N THR A 212 -14.63 14.77 8.76
CA THR A 212 -14.65 14.90 10.22
C THR A 212 -15.68 13.94 10.80
N GLY A 213 -15.47 13.54 12.05
CA GLY A 213 -16.41 12.71 12.79
C GLY A 213 -15.92 12.38 14.19
N ASP A 214 -16.86 12.01 15.05
CA ASP A 214 -16.55 11.56 16.39
C ASP A 214 -16.59 10.03 16.47
N GLY A 215 -15.65 9.46 17.21
CA GLY A 215 -15.62 8.02 17.50
C GLY A 215 -14.22 7.44 17.50
N ASN A 216 -14.14 6.19 17.95
CA ASN A 216 -12.88 5.47 18.02
C ASN A 216 -12.56 4.80 16.69
N ASP A 217 -11.25 4.61 16.49
CA ASP A 217 -10.74 3.74 15.45
C ASP A 217 -11.05 2.28 15.78
N VAL A 218 -11.38 1.50 14.76
CA VAL A 218 -11.75 0.10 14.86
C VAL A 218 -10.85 -0.72 13.93
N PHE A 219 -10.27 -1.79 14.44
CA PHE A 219 -9.43 -2.70 13.68
C PHE A 219 -10.14 -4.06 13.56
N LEU A 220 -10.42 -4.48 12.33
CA LEU A 220 -11.10 -5.71 11.98
C LEU A 220 -10.14 -6.62 11.22
N THR A 221 -10.27 -7.92 11.42
CA THR A 221 -9.54 -8.91 10.62
C THR A 221 -10.38 -10.15 10.37
N THR A 222 -10.16 -10.79 9.21
CA THR A 222 -10.68 -12.14 8.92
C THR A 222 -9.75 -13.24 9.41
N GLY A 223 -8.51 -12.91 9.78
CA GLY A 223 -7.54 -13.83 10.35
C GLY A 223 -7.56 -13.84 11.88
N ASP A 224 -6.41 -14.19 12.48
CA ASP A 224 -6.26 -14.29 13.93
C ASP A 224 -6.13 -12.90 14.58
N THR A 225 -7.10 -12.56 15.43
CA THR A 225 -7.11 -11.29 16.17
C THR A 225 -5.93 -11.12 17.14
N SER A 226 -5.38 -12.20 17.69
CA SER A 226 -4.22 -12.16 18.57
C SER A 226 -2.95 -11.78 17.81
N VAL A 227 -2.80 -12.30 16.59
CA VAL A 227 -1.71 -11.94 15.67
C VAL A 227 -1.83 -10.47 15.28
N MET A 228 -3.02 -10.03 14.88
CA MET A 228 -3.26 -8.61 14.55
C MET A 228 -2.93 -7.69 15.72
N LYS A 229 -3.37 -8.00 16.95
CA LYS A 229 -3.06 -7.22 18.15
C LYS A 229 -1.55 -7.14 18.41
N LYS A 230 -0.84 -8.26 18.30
CA LYS A 230 0.63 -8.30 18.47
C LYS A 230 1.32 -7.39 17.47
N LEU A 231 0.97 -7.52 16.20
CA LEU A 231 1.53 -6.75 15.09
C LEU A 231 1.25 -5.24 15.24
N LEU A 232 0.01 -4.86 15.57
CA LEU A 232 -0.35 -3.48 15.86
C LEU A 232 0.46 -2.92 17.04
N SER A 233 0.61 -3.70 18.12
CA SER A 233 1.38 -3.26 19.30
C SER A 233 2.85 -3.00 18.99
N GLN A 234 3.46 -3.83 18.13
CA GLN A 234 4.84 -3.64 17.69
C GLN A 234 4.97 -2.37 16.83
N HIS A 235 4.04 -2.18 15.90
CA HIS A 235 4.03 -1.03 15.01
C HIS A 235 3.83 0.29 15.76
N PHE A 236 2.91 0.34 16.74
CA PHE A 236 2.70 1.55 17.55
C PHE A 236 3.85 1.80 18.55
N LYS A 237 4.48 0.76 19.11
CA LYS A 237 5.64 0.91 20.02
C LYS A 237 6.90 1.41 19.33
N GLN A 238 7.23 0.90 18.14
CA GLN A 238 8.42 1.34 17.39
C GLN A 238 8.38 2.82 17.04
N ASN A 239 7.19 3.42 17.03
CA ASN A 239 6.95 4.81 16.67
C ASN A 239 6.74 5.75 17.88
N SER A 240 6.86 5.25 19.11
CA SER A 240 6.77 6.08 20.34
C SER A 240 8.14 6.59 20.82
N ASN A 241 9.21 6.26 20.10
CA ASN A 241 10.61 6.57 20.45
C ASN A 241 11.23 7.70 19.59
N THR A 242 10.40 8.59 19.04
CA THR A 242 10.79 9.85 18.39
C THR A 242 9.98 10.97 18.98
#